data_AF-A0A0F9AMX4-F1
#
_entry.id   AF-A0A0F9AMX4-F1
#
_cell.length_a   1.000
_cell.length_b   1.000
_cell.length_c   1.000
_cell.angle_alpha   90.00
_cell.angle_beta   90.00
_cell.angle_gamma   90.00
#
_symmetry.space_group_name_H-M   'P 1'
#
loop_
_entity.id
_entity.type
_entity.pdbx_description
1 polymer ?
#
loop_
_entity_poly.entity_id
_entity_poly.type
_entity_poly.pdbx_seq_one_letter_code
_entity_poly.pdbx_strand_id
1 'polypeptide(L)'
;PLEFTTDVEHGCPLDCGLCPEHQQHTCLAILEITDRCNLLCAQCFASSEAEGAFLPLTEAERRIRNLLKCEGRAEVVQISGGEPTLHPQLPDIIEMVKSYDVQSVMLNTNGIRISHDEKLTEKLANIRPTKPSVYLQFDGFDDSFYERFRGRPLLDTKLKAIERLSEYGFKIALVVTVIEGQNDSQLGRICEYAIEHESIRSVNFQPAFFEGRSGVPLDPLHRTTLTDVFRKVEEQTGGMLRIDDFVPVPCPFPSCSGLTYVYSEDGKATPITRLIDVGDYLDFIKNRTMAHLSDDIFRSLKSLFSFSEDGGSPKMVEDFCTACGLTLPRIDSIAERVTMIGSMAFMDGYTFDWKRAMKCCIHVLVSDDRIVPFCVYNNIYRQTGHGRNG
;
A
#
# COMPACT_ATOMS: atom_id res chain seq x y z
N PRO A 1 6.92 -17.09 9.27
CA PRO A 1 7.16 -18.10 8.22
C PRO A 1 7.11 -19.56 8.71
N LEU A 2 6.63 -20.45 7.82
CA LEU A 2 6.71 -21.92 7.89
C LEU A 2 8.09 -22.44 7.51
N GLU A 3 8.75 -21.76 6.57
CA GLU A 3 10.12 -22.03 6.13
C GLU A 3 10.93 -20.72 6.03
N PHE A 4 12.22 -20.77 6.40
CA PHE A 4 13.12 -19.63 6.30
C PHE A 4 13.81 -19.61 4.92
N THR A 5 14.04 -18.42 4.37
CA THR A 5 14.74 -18.25 3.07
C THR A 5 16.25 -18.14 3.22
N THR A 6 16.76 -17.97 4.43
CA THR A 6 18.16 -17.64 4.70
C THR A 6 18.53 -18.07 6.11
N ASP A 7 19.67 -18.73 6.27
CA ASP A 7 20.30 -19.00 7.56
C ASP A 7 20.99 -17.73 8.12
N VAL A 8 21.53 -17.80 9.34
CA VAL A 8 22.24 -16.67 9.98
C VAL A 8 23.69 -17.08 10.27
N GLU A 9 24.64 -16.45 9.59
CA GLU A 9 26.09 -16.67 9.72
C GLU A 9 26.84 -15.40 10.16
N HIS A 10 26.41 -14.23 9.68
CA HIS A 10 26.97 -12.91 9.92
C HIS A 10 26.00 -11.94 10.62
N GLY A 11 24.72 -12.29 10.72
CA GLY A 11 23.68 -11.56 11.46
C GLY A 11 22.88 -10.56 10.62
N CYS A 12 21.82 -10.02 11.19
CA CYS A 12 21.05 -8.94 10.57
C CYS A 12 21.89 -7.64 10.48
N PRO A 13 21.99 -6.96 9.31
CA PRO A 13 21.27 -7.17 8.05
C PRO A 13 22.09 -7.85 6.93
N LEU A 14 23.20 -8.54 7.25
CA LEU A 14 24.12 -9.14 6.28
C LEU A 14 23.64 -10.48 5.70
N ASP A 15 22.81 -11.24 6.43
CA ASP A 15 22.16 -12.46 5.94
C ASP A 15 20.64 -12.25 5.74
N CYS A 16 20.26 -11.09 5.22
CA CYS A 16 18.85 -10.69 5.30
C CYS A 16 17.96 -11.45 4.31
N GLY A 17 16.77 -11.78 4.81
CA GLY A 17 15.70 -12.56 4.19
C GLY A 17 14.60 -12.80 5.25
N LEU A 18 13.71 -13.76 5.02
CA LEU A 18 12.93 -14.37 6.09
C LEU A 18 13.83 -15.36 6.83
N CYS A 19 14.68 -14.85 7.73
CA CYS A 19 15.63 -15.65 8.52
C CYS A 19 15.10 -15.96 9.94
N PRO A 20 15.71 -16.90 10.69
CA PRO A 20 15.35 -17.22 12.07
C PRO A 20 15.28 -16.04 13.06
N GLU A 21 16.02 -14.95 12.81
CA GLU A 21 15.98 -13.74 13.63
C GLU A 21 14.87 -12.75 13.23
N HIS A 22 14.18 -12.98 12.11
CA HIS A 22 13.15 -12.07 11.62
C HIS A 22 11.85 -12.21 12.44
N GLN A 23 11.35 -11.09 12.97
CA GLN A 23 10.30 -11.05 14.00
C GLN A 23 8.89 -10.81 13.44
N GLN A 24 8.73 -10.85 12.12
CA GLN A 24 7.47 -10.63 11.42
C GLN A 24 7.29 -11.64 10.28
N HIS A 25 6.11 -11.59 9.68
CA HIS A 25 5.78 -12.30 8.45
C HIS A 25 5.60 -11.27 7.31
N THR A 26 5.53 -11.74 6.08
CA THR A 26 5.28 -10.91 4.90
C THR A 26 3.80 -10.57 4.74
N CYS A 27 3.39 -9.43 5.28
CA CYS A 27 2.07 -8.85 5.01
C CYS A 27 1.96 -8.31 3.57
N LEU A 28 3.06 -7.75 3.04
CA LEU A 28 3.12 -7.16 1.71
C LEU A 28 4.36 -7.67 0.98
N ALA A 29 4.16 -8.59 0.04
CA ALA A 29 5.20 -9.08 -0.85
C ALA A 29 5.26 -8.22 -2.13
N ILE A 30 6.41 -7.64 -2.42
CA ILE A 30 6.63 -6.82 -3.62
C ILE A 30 7.34 -7.67 -4.67
N LEU A 31 6.69 -7.88 -5.81
CA LEU A 31 7.25 -8.53 -6.98
C LEU A 31 7.64 -7.48 -8.02
N GLU A 32 8.94 -7.23 -8.20
CA GLU A 32 9.46 -6.31 -9.21
C GLU A 32 9.53 -6.98 -10.58
N ILE A 33 8.54 -6.73 -11.44
CA ILE A 33 8.43 -7.40 -12.75
C ILE A 33 9.23 -6.71 -13.87
N THR A 34 9.80 -5.54 -13.60
CA THR A 34 10.61 -4.79 -14.57
C THR A 34 11.43 -3.72 -13.84
N ASP A 35 12.64 -3.42 -14.32
CA ASP A 35 13.41 -2.23 -13.93
C ASP A 35 13.17 -1.04 -14.87
N ARG A 36 12.60 -1.30 -16.06
CA ARG A 36 12.22 -0.30 -17.06
C ARG A 36 11.10 0.61 -16.56
N CYS A 37 11.23 1.92 -16.81
CA CYS A 37 10.23 2.94 -16.52
C CYS A 37 10.11 3.95 -17.67
N ASN A 38 8.94 4.58 -17.82
CA ASN A 38 8.69 5.68 -18.77
C ASN A 38 8.82 7.07 -18.12
N LEU A 39 9.37 7.14 -16.91
CA LEU A 39 9.77 8.36 -16.21
C LEU A 39 11.24 8.28 -15.79
N LEU A 40 11.90 9.43 -15.73
CA LEU A 40 13.26 9.57 -15.21
C LEU A 40 13.25 10.47 -13.98
N CYS A 41 12.56 10.02 -12.93
CA CYS A 41 12.38 10.78 -11.70
C CYS A 41 13.72 11.24 -11.10
N ALA A 42 13.76 12.47 -10.60
CA ALA A 42 14.94 13.04 -9.94
C ALA A 42 15.29 12.26 -8.66
N GLN A 43 14.28 11.76 -7.93
CA GLN A 43 14.44 10.82 -6.83
C GLN A 43 13.76 9.48 -7.17
N CYS A 44 14.52 8.38 -7.14
CA CYS A 44 14.02 7.04 -7.44
C CYS A 44 14.82 5.96 -6.70
N PHE A 45 14.23 5.36 -5.65
CA PHE A 45 14.86 4.29 -4.86
C PHE A 45 15.22 3.04 -5.68
N ALA A 46 14.46 2.76 -6.75
CA ALA A 46 14.69 1.64 -7.64
C ALA A 46 15.76 1.92 -8.71
N SER A 47 16.15 3.19 -8.90
CA SER A 47 17.06 3.68 -9.95
C SER A 47 16.65 3.30 -11.39
N SER A 48 15.35 3.18 -11.65
CA SER A 48 14.79 2.74 -12.94
C SER A 48 15.14 3.61 -14.14
N GLU A 49 15.22 3.00 -15.32
CA GLU A 49 15.68 3.62 -16.57
C GLU A 49 14.73 3.41 -17.75
N ALA A 50 14.95 4.11 -18.86
CA ALA A 50 14.10 4.03 -20.06
C ALA A 50 14.24 2.69 -20.81
N GLU A 51 15.38 2.04 -20.63
CA GLU A 51 15.67 0.66 -21.03
C GLU A 51 15.72 -0.22 -19.78
N GLY A 52 15.61 -1.53 -19.95
CA GLY A 52 15.52 -2.47 -18.84
C GLY A 52 14.97 -3.83 -19.25
N ALA A 53 15.06 -4.79 -18.34
CA ALA A 53 14.57 -6.15 -18.46
C ALA A 53 13.09 -6.28 -18.03
N PHE A 54 12.47 -7.33 -18.55
CA PHE A 54 11.13 -7.77 -18.20
C PHE A 54 11.23 -9.16 -17.55
N LEU A 55 10.59 -9.33 -16.38
CA LEU A 55 10.64 -10.55 -15.61
C LEU A 55 9.87 -11.68 -16.32
N PRO A 56 10.51 -12.79 -16.72
CA PRO A 56 9.81 -13.89 -17.35
C PRO A 56 8.68 -14.42 -16.45
N LEU A 57 7.53 -14.76 -17.04
CA LEU A 57 6.36 -15.25 -16.30
C LEU A 57 6.70 -16.48 -15.42
N THR A 58 7.59 -17.36 -15.89
CA THR A 58 8.08 -18.54 -15.15
C THR A 58 8.88 -18.17 -13.90
N GLU A 59 9.65 -17.08 -13.96
CA GLU A 59 10.45 -16.57 -12.84
C GLU A 59 9.55 -15.83 -11.83
N ALA A 60 8.57 -15.06 -12.32
CA ALA A 60 7.52 -14.49 -11.49
C ALA A 60 6.76 -15.59 -10.71
N GLU A 61 6.39 -16.69 -11.40
CA GLU A 61 5.71 -17.83 -10.78
C GLU A 61 6.60 -18.54 -9.74
N ARG A 62 7.90 -18.75 -10.03
CA ARG A 62 8.86 -19.34 -9.07
C ARG A 62 8.88 -18.56 -7.76
N ARG A 63 9.00 -17.23 -7.82
CA ARG A 63 9.05 -16.37 -6.64
C ARG A 63 7.74 -16.38 -5.83
N ILE A 64 6.59 -16.42 -6.51
CA ILE A 64 5.27 -16.52 -5.84
C ILE A 64 5.10 -17.89 -5.15
N ARG A 65 5.50 -18.98 -5.81
CA ARG A 65 5.52 -20.32 -5.18
C ARG A 65 6.42 -20.34 -3.95
N ASN A 66 7.58 -19.69 -4.00
CA ASN A 66 8.49 -19.60 -2.86
C ASN A 66 7.93 -18.77 -1.69
N LEU A 67 7.28 -17.63 -1.96
CA LEU A 67 6.54 -16.86 -0.95
C LEU A 67 5.51 -17.73 -0.22
N LEU A 68 4.72 -18.50 -0.96
CA LEU A 68 3.67 -19.36 -0.40
C LEU A 68 4.25 -20.56 0.36
N LYS A 69 5.43 -21.05 -0.04
CA LYS A 69 6.19 -22.03 0.76
C LYS A 69 6.59 -21.45 2.12
N CYS A 70 7.03 -20.20 2.13
CA CYS A 70 7.51 -19.52 3.33
C CYS A 70 6.38 -19.06 4.26
N GLU A 71 5.22 -18.62 3.76
CA GLU A 71 4.14 -18.06 4.59
C GLU A 71 2.84 -18.88 4.60
N GLY A 72 2.73 -19.92 3.77
CA GLY A 72 1.52 -20.72 3.56
C GLY A 72 0.47 -20.01 2.71
N ARG A 73 0.21 -18.74 3.01
CA ARG A 73 -0.76 -17.85 2.34
C ARG A 73 -0.20 -16.43 2.27
N ALA A 74 -0.45 -15.72 1.17
CA ALA A 74 -0.02 -14.32 1.04
C ALA A 74 -1.21 -13.35 1.23
N GLU A 75 -1.04 -12.33 2.08
CA GLU A 75 -2.09 -11.31 2.26
C GLU A 75 -2.18 -10.35 1.06
N VAL A 76 -1.06 -9.74 0.69
CA VAL A 76 -0.99 -8.83 -0.46
C VAL A 76 0.27 -9.08 -1.26
N VAL A 77 0.10 -9.31 -2.57
CA VAL A 77 1.19 -9.23 -3.54
C VAL A 77 1.09 -7.92 -4.30
N GLN A 78 2.08 -7.04 -4.16
CA GLN A 78 2.20 -5.82 -4.95
C GLN A 78 3.07 -6.08 -6.19
N ILE A 79 2.48 -5.89 -7.36
CA ILE A 79 3.18 -5.91 -8.64
C ILE A 79 3.81 -4.52 -8.84
N SER A 80 5.14 -4.48 -8.87
CA SER A 80 5.94 -3.25 -8.83
C SER A 80 7.17 -3.37 -9.74
N GLY A 81 8.14 -2.46 -9.58
CA GLY A 81 9.31 -2.32 -10.44
C GLY A 81 9.51 -0.86 -10.84
N GLY A 82 9.99 -0.61 -12.06
CA GLY A 82 10.06 0.72 -12.66
C GLY A 82 8.68 1.28 -13.04
N GLU A 83 8.08 0.77 -14.12
CA GLU A 83 6.66 0.96 -14.41
C GLU A 83 6.04 -0.37 -14.88
N PRO A 84 5.32 -1.09 -13.99
CA PRO A 84 4.76 -2.42 -14.30
C PRO A 84 3.85 -2.44 -15.52
N THR A 85 3.15 -1.34 -15.82
CA THR A 85 2.29 -1.26 -17.01
C THR A 85 3.07 -1.27 -18.33
N LEU A 86 4.39 -1.18 -18.34
CA LEU A 86 5.20 -1.44 -19.54
C LEU A 86 5.41 -2.93 -19.84
N HIS A 87 5.17 -3.81 -18.87
CA HIS A 87 5.41 -5.25 -19.04
C HIS A 87 4.38 -5.87 -20.00
N PRO A 88 4.80 -6.56 -21.08
CA PRO A 88 3.88 -7.07 -22.10
C PRO A 88 2.93 -8.13 -21.55
N GLN A 89 3.38 -8.93 -20.59
CA GLN A 89 2.61 -10.00 -19.93
C GLN A 89 2.02 -9.57 -18.56
N LEU A 90 1.82 -8.27 -18.32
CA LEU A 90 1.26 -7.80 -17.03
C LEU A 90 -0.07 -8.49 -16.66
N PRO A 91 -1.05 -8.66 -17.57
CA PRO A 91 -2.29 -9.38 -17.25
C PRO A 91 -2.02 -10.83 -16.85
N ASP A 92 -1.22 -11.56 -17.64
CA ASP A 92 -0.85 -12.96 -17.39
C ASP A 92 -0.19 -13.14 -16.01
N ILE A 93 0.68 -12.21 -15.60
CA ILE A 93 1.32 -12.24 -14.27
C ILE A 93 0.29 -12.04 -13.17
N ILE A 94 -0.63 -11.08 -13.31
CA ILE A 94 -1.66 -10.82 -12.30
C ILE A 94 -2.64 -12.00 -12.19
N GLU A 95 -3.03 -12.61 -13.32
CA GLU A 95 -3.85 -13.82 -13.35
C GLU A 95 -3.12 -15.02 -12.71
N MET A 96 -1.84 -15.22 -13.04
CA MET A 96 -1.00 -16.24 -12.42
C MET A 96 -0.93 -16.06 -10.90
N VAL A 97 -0.62 -14.86 -10.39
CA VAL A 97 -0.54 -14.58 -8.95
C VAL A 97 -1.88 -14.87 -8.27
N LYS A 98 -3.00 -14.49 -8.89
CA LYS A 98 -4.36 -14.71 -8.38
C LYS A 98 -4.87 -16.16 -8.48
N SER A 99 -4.15 -17.04 -9.19
CA SER A 99 -4.46 -18.47 -9.22
C SER A 99 -4.00 -19.23 -7.97
N TYR A 100 -3.18 -18.58 -7.12
CA TYR A 100 -2.72 -19.09 -5.83
C TYR A 100 -3.53 -18.52 -4.65
N ASP A 101 -3.26 -18.99 -3.43
CA ASP A 101 -3.82 -18.43 -2.19
C ASP A 101 -3.16 -17.08 -1.84
N VAL A 102 -3.54 -16.07 -2.63
CA VAL A 102 -3.17 -14.66 -2.50
C VAL A 102 -4.44 -13.86 -2.28
N GLN A 103 -4.61 -13.32 -1.08
CA GLN A 103 -5.84 -12.65 -0.65
C GLN A 103 -6.11 -11.35 -1.45
N SER A 104 -5.07 -10.62 -1.85
CA SER A 104 -5.18 -9.46 -2.73
C SER A 104 -3.95 -9.26 -3.60
N VAL A 105 -4.16 -8.67 -4.79
CA VAL A 105 -3.09 -8.22 -5.67
C VAL A 105 -3.26 -6.73 -5.92
N MET A 106 -2.15 -6.01 -5.78
CA MET A 106 -2.09 -4.56 -5.87
C MET A 106 -1.13 -4.17 -7.01
N LEU A 107 -1.58 -3.36 -7.96
CA LEU A 107 -0.77 -2.88 -9.07
C LEU A 107 -0.19 -1.50 -8.73
N ASN A 108 1.13 -1.41 -8.57
CA ASN A 108 1.83 -0.12 -8.49
C ASN A 108 1.95 0.49 -9.89
N THR A 109 1.65 1.78 -10.04
CA THR A 109 1.81 2.49 -11.31
C THR A 109 1.95 4.00 -11.14
N ASN A 110 2.71 4.63 -12.03
CA ASN A 110 2.72 6.07 -12.22
C ASN A 110 1.47 6.61 -12.95
N GLY A 111 0.59 5.72 -13.43
CA GLY A 111 -0.69 6.06 -14.04
C GLY A 111 -0.62 6.53 -15.49
N ILE A 112 0.58 6.73 -16.07
CA ILE A 112 0.72 7.27 -17.43
C ILE A 112 0.02 6.37 -18.45
N ARG A 113 0.32 5.07 -18.50
CA ARG A 113 -0.34 4.17 -19.46
C ARG A 113 -1.84 4.03 -19.17
N ILE A 114 -2.23 4.00 -17.90
CA ILE A 114 -3.64 3.97 -17.47
C ILE A 114 -4.41 5.22 -17.95
N SER A 115 -3.76 6.38 -18.12
CA SER A 115 -4.42 7.63 -18.54
C SER A 115 -4.87 7.66 -20.00
N HIS A 116 -4.43 6.72 -20.85
CA HIS A 116 -4.69 6.73 -22.29
C HIS A 116 -4.80 5.35 -22.98
N ASP A 117 -4.35 4.27 -22.34
CA ASP A 117 -4.56 2.90 -22.81
C ASP A 117 -5.77 2.26 -22.13
N GLU A 118 -6.95 2.55 -22.69
CA GLU A 118 -8.22 1.97 -22.26
C GLU A 118 -8.21 0.44 -22.36
N LYS A 119 -7.60 -0.13 -23.40
CA LYS A 119 -7.54 -1.59 -23.62
C LYS A 119 -6.72 -2.30 -22.54
N LEU A 120 -5.68 -1.67 -22.01
CA LEU A 120 -5.00 -2.19 -20.81
C LEU A 120 -5.95 -2.17 -19.62
N THR A 121 -6.63 -1.06 -19.39
CA THR A 121 -7.48 -0.84 -18.21
C THR A 121 -8.68 -1.81 -18.20
N GLU A 122 -9.32 -2.00 -19.35
CA GLU A 122 -10.36 -3.01 -19.57
C GLU A 122 -9.87 -4.43 -19.29
N LYS A 123 -8.70 -4.81 -19.83
CA LYS A 123 -8.10 -6.13 -19.57
C LYS A 123 -7.88 -6.36 -18.08
N LEU A 124 -7.27 -5.40 -17.39
CA LEU A 124 -7.02 -5.47 -15.94
C LEU A 124 -8.33 -5.55 -15.13
N ALA A 125 -9.40 -4.88 -15.57
CA ALA A 125 -10.71 -4.92 -14.92
C ALA A 125 -11.42 -6.28 -15.10
N ASN A 126 -11.13 -6.98 -16.20
CA ASN A 126 -11.72 -8.26 -16.56
C ASN A 126 -10.99 -9.49 -16.01
N ILE A 127 -9.85 -9.31 -15.33
CA ILE A 127 -9.14 -10.37 -14.59
C ILE A 127 -10.06 -11.07 -13.57
N ARG A 128 -9.81 -12.36 -13.35
CA ARG A 128 -10.55 -13.23 -12.42
C ARG A 128 -9.59 -13.90 -11.42
N PRO A 129 -10.07 -14.36 -10.24
CA PRO A 129 -11.43 -14.23 -9.71
C PRO A 129 -11.81 -12.78 -9.35
N THR A 130 -10.83 -11.91 -9.12
CA THR A 130 -11.03 -10.48 -8.82
C THR A 130 -10.04 -9.62 -9.60
N LYS A 131 -10.39 -8.37 -9.95
CA LYS A 131 -9.42 -7.39 -10.46
C LYS A 131 -8.40 -6.99 -9.37
N PRO A 132 -7.21 -6.45 -9.71
CA PRO A 132 -6.29 -5.89 -8.72
C PRO A 132 -6.82 -4.56 -8.13
N SER A 133 -6.34 -4.16 -6.96
CA SER A 133 -6.39 -2.75 -6.53
C SER A 133 -5.24 -1.96 -7.17
N VAL A 134 -5.35 -0.64 -7.26
CA VAL A 134 -4.30 0.20 -7.87
C VAL A 134 -3.64 1.09 -6.83
N TYR A 135 -2.31 1.08 -6.81
CA TYR A 135 -1.44 1.89 -5.98
C TYR A 135 -0.82 2.96 -6.88
N LEU A 136 -1.44 4.14 -6.88
CA LEU A 136 -1.24 5.18 -7.87
C LEU A 136 -0.38 6.32 -7.32
N GLN A 137 0.77 6.58 -7.95
CA GLN A 137 1.58 7.77 -7.65
C GLN A 137 0.77 9.06 -7.89
N PHE A 138 0.53 9.83 -6.85
CA PHE A 138 -0.18 11.11 -6.86
C PHE A 138 0.50 12.05 -5.86
N ASP A 139 1.36 12.95 -6.33
CA ASP A 139 2.20 13.78 -5.45
C ASP A 139 1.57 15.15 -5.10
N GLY A 140 0.41 15.47 -5.67
CA GLY A 140 -0.33 16.71 -5.41
C GLY A 140 -1.12 17.23 -6.61
N PHE A 141 -1.63 18.47 -6.46
CA PHE A 141 -2.44 19.23 -7.42
C PHE A 141 -1.67 20.40 -8.05
N ASP A 142 -0.34 20.32 -8.09
CA ASP A 142 0.53 21.30 -8.74
C ASP A 142 1.54 20.58 -9.64
N ASP A 143 1.61 21.00 -10.91
CA ASP A 143 2.56 20.46 -11.88
C ASP A 143 4.01 20.90 -11.62
N SER A 144 4.25 21.98 -10.85
CA SER A 144 5.61 22.40 -10.51
C SER A 144 6.42 21.30 -9.80
N PHE A 145 5.76 20.49 -8.96
CA PHE A 145 6.36 19.33 -8.31
C PHE A 145 6.61 18.18 -9.30
N TYR A 146 5.63 17.87 -10.14
CA TYR A 146 5.76 16.79 -11.14
C TYR A 146 6.87 17.10 -12.15
N GLU A 147 6.97 18.35 -12.63
CA GLU A 147 8.07 18.83 -13.46
C GLU A 147 9.43 18.66 -12.77
N ARG A 148 9.56 19.13 -11.52
CA ARG A 148 10.81 19.11 -10.77
C ARG A 148 11.27 17.70 -10.37
N PHE A 149 10.37 16.84 -9.92
CA PHE A 149 10.72 15.54 -9.30
C PHE A 149 10.38 14.32 -10.15
N ARG A 150 9.42 14.41 -11.07
CA ARG A 150 9.06 13.34 -12.03
C ARG A 150 9.53 13.65 -13.46
N GLY A 151 9.96 14.87 -13.74
CA GLY A 151 10.62 15.30 -14.99
C GLY A 151 9.68 15.84 -16.08
N ARG A 152 8.38 15.98 -15.80
CA ARG A 152 7.36 16.52 -16.72
C ARG A 152 6.06 16.85 -15.98
N PRO A 153 5.17 17.71 -16.50
CA PRO A 153 3.83 17.86 -15.95
C PRO A 153 3.06 16.55 -16.08
N LEU A 154 2.28 16.21 -15.05
CA LEU A 154 1.54 14.96 -14.92
C LEU A 154 0.15 15.12 -14.29
N LEU A 155 -0.25 16.26 -13.73
CA LEU A 155 -1.51 16.41 -12.98
C LEU A 155 -2.73 15.96 -13.81
N ASP A 156 -2.87 16.47 -15.03
CA ASP A 156 -3.91 16.06 -15.98
C ASP A 156 -3.88 14.54 -16.27
N THR A 157 -2.67 13.97 -16.38
CA THR A 157 -2.46 12.54 -16.56
C THR A 157 -2.91 11.74 -15.33
N LYS A 158 -2.68 12.24 -14.11
CA LYS A 158 -3.13 11.60 -12.87
C LYS A 158 -4.65 11.62 -12.75
N LEU A 159 -5.28 12.77 -12.99
CA LEU A 159 -6.73 12.92 -12.91
C LEU A 159 -7.44 12.01 -13.94
N LYS A 160 -6.96 11.97 -15.20
CA LYS A 160 -7.45 11.05 -16.24
C LYS A 160 -7.20 9.56 -15.96
N ALA A 161 -6.20 9.24 -15.13
CA ALA A 161 -6.00 7.88 -14.65
C ALA A 161 -7.02 7.53 -13.56
N ILE A 162 -7.26 8.44 -12.60
CA ILE A 162 -8.26 8.26 -11.54
C ILE A 162 -9.66 8.11 -12.13
N GLU A 163 -10.06 8.99 -13.06
CA GLU A 163 -11.35 8.95 -13.77
C GLU A 163 -11.58 7.57 -14.40
N ARG A 164 -10.68 7.10 -15.26
CA ARG A 164 -10.81 5.79 -15.93
C ARG A 164 -10.75 4.61 -14.98
N LEU A 165 -9.92 4.65 -13.94
CA LEU A 165 -9.93 3.62 -12.90
C LEU A 165 -11.27 3.57 -12.17
N SER A 166 -11.94 4.71 -12.03
CA SER A 166 -13.26 4.82 -11.40
C SER A 166 -14.37 4.29 -12.32
N GLU A 167 -14.36 4.64 -13.61
CA GLU A 167 -15.27 4.09 -14.64
C GLU A 167 -15.25 2.55 -14.68
N TYR A 168 -14.05 1.96 -14.60
CA TYR A 168 -13.87 0.51 -14.55
C TYR A 168 -14.01 -0.09 -13.13
N GLY A 169 -14.39 0.70 -12.12
CA GLY A 169 -14.67 0.24 -10.76
C GLY A 169 -13.45 -0.40 -10.07
N PHE A 170 -12.28 0.22 -10.17
CA PHE A 170 -11.08 -0.14 -9.40
C PHE A 170 -11.10 0.55 -8.03
N LYS A 171 -10.47 -0.10 -7.03
CA LYS A 171 -10.13 0.53 -5.75
C LYS A 171 -8.77 1.18 -5.87
N ILE A 172 -8.68 2.48 -5.59
CA ILE A 172 -7.47 3.30 -5.76
C ILE A 172 -6.88 3.63 -4.38
N ALA A 173 -5.58 3.46 -4.25
CA ALA A 173 -4.75 4.00 -3.18
C ALA A 173 -3.86 5.10 -3.77
N LEU A 174 -4.03 6.35 -3.31
CA LEU A 174 -3.12 7.44 -3.68
C LEU A 174 -1.82 7.32 -2.90
N VAL A 175 -0.70 7.54 -3.57
CA VAL A 175 0.64 7.37 -3.02
C VAL A 175 1.42 8.66 -3.25
N VAL A 176 1.73 9.35 -2.16
CA VAL A 176 2.22 10.72 -2.18
C VAL A 176 3.66 10.73 -1.68
N THR A 177 4.67 10.99 -2.53
CA THR A 177 6.02 11.23 -2.01
C THR A 177 6.09 12.63 -1.41
N VAL A 178 6.30 12.75 -0.10
CA VAL A 178 6.27 14.05 0.60
C VAL A 178 7.69 14.58 0.83
N ILE A 179 7.97 15.77 0.30
CA ILE A 179 9.25 16.48 0.49
C ILE A 179 8.97 17.83 1.15
N GLU A 180 9.72 18.15 2.21
CA GLU A 180 9.60 19.39 2.98
C GLU A 180 9.72 20.64 2.09
N GLY A 181 8.76 21.55 2.21
CA GLY A 181 8.71 22.80 1.44
C GLY A 181 8.52 22.63 -0.07
N GLN A 182 8.12 21.45 -0.57
CA GLN A 182 7.88 21.20 -1.99
C GLN A 182 6.39 20.93 -2.30
N ASN A 183 5.81 19.88 -1.72
CA ASN A 183 4.40 19.51 -1.89
C ASN A 183 3.66 19.26 -0.57
N ASP A 184 4.36 19.42 0.55
CA ASP A 184 3.87 19.24 1.91
C ASP A 184 2.82 20.28 2.35
N SER A 185 2.57 21.30 1.52
CA SER A 185 1.47 22.28 1.66
C SER A 185 0.11 21.77 1.15
N GLN A 186 0.05 20.58 0.54
CA GLN A 186 -1.15 20.07 -0.15
C GLN A 186 -1.76 18.81 0.49
N LEU A 187 -1.20 18.32 1.59
CA LEU A 187 -1.56 17.04 2.22
C LEU A 187 -3.03 17.01 2.68
N GLY A 188 -3.53 18.11 3.24
CA GLY A 188 -4.95 18.19 3.65
C GLY A 188 -5.91 18.08 2.46
N ARG A 189 -5.66 18.83 1.39
CA ARG A 189 -6.43 18.77 0.14
C ARG A 189 -6.43 17.37 -0.50
N ILE A 190 -5.33 16.63 -0.39
CA ILE A 190 -5.26 15.23 -0.86
C ILE A 190 -6.14 14.32 0.00
N CYS A 191 -6.20 14.54 1.32
CA CYS A 191 -7.10 13.80 2.22
C CYS A 191 -8.57 14.07 1.88
N GLU A 192 -8.95 15.35 1.74
CA GLU A 192 -10.30 15.79 1.38
C GLU A 192 -10.76 15.15 0.06
N TYR A 193 -9.96 15.29 -1.00
CA TYR A 193 -10.24 14.69 -2.31
C TYR A 193 -10.40 13.16 -2.25
N ALA A 194 -9.62 12.47 -1.41
CA ALA A 194 -9.73 11.02 -1.23
C ALA A 194 -10.94 10.59 -0.37
N ILE A 195 -11.47 11.48 0.47
CA ILE A 195 -12.68 11.22 1.28
C ILE A 195 -13.95 11.50 0.44
N GLU A 196 -13.89 12.47 -0.48
CA GLU A 196 -14.99 12.83 -1.38
C GLU A 196 -15.13 11.87 -2.58
N HIS A 197 -14.08 11.13 -2.94
CA HIS A 197 -14.04 10.34 -4.17
C HIS A 197 -14.24 8.82 -3.93
N GLU A 198 -15.41 8.29 -4.31
CA GLU A 198 -15.86 6.90 -4.02
C GLU A 198 -14.87 5.77 -4.38
N SER A 199 -14.13 5.90 -5.47
CA SER A 199 -13.11 4.90 -5.90
C SER A 199 -11.79 4.98 -5.12
N ILE A 200 -11.50 6.10 -4.47
CA ILE A 200 -10.27 6.31 -3.69
C ILE A 200 -10.50 5.79 -2.27
N ARG A 201 -9.89 4.65 -1.95
CA ARG A 201 -10.06 3.97 -0.66
C ARG A 201 -8.92 4.21 0.31
N SER A 202 -7.82 4.81 -0.14
CA SER A 202 -6.78 5.25 0.77
C SER A 202 -5.84 6.33 0.23
N VAL A 203 -5.19 7.04 1.15
CA VAL A 203 -4.01 7.87 0.92
C VAL A 203 -2.86 7.31 1.75
N ASN A 204 -1.71 7.09 1.12
CA ASN A 204 -0.46 6.70 1.76
C ASN A 204 0.61 7.78 1.50
N PHE A 205 0.83 8.62 2.50
CA PHE A 205 1.91 9.60 2.49
C PHE A 205 3.25 8.90 2.75
N GLN A 206 4.24 9.18 1.92
CA GLN A 206 5.57 8.59 2.03
C GLN A 206 6.59 9.72 2.13
N PRO A 207 7.00 10.11 3.35
CA PRO A 207 8.18 10.94 3.54
C PRO A 207 9.35 10.42 2.70
N ALA A 208 9.93 11.30 1.89
CA ALA A 208 11.00 10.92 0.99
C ALA A 208 12.21 10.36 1.77
N PHE A 209 12.73 9.22 1.31
CA PHE A 209 13.90 8.56 1.86
C PHE A 209 14.99 8.47 0.78
N PHE A 210 16.25 8.61 1.20
CA PHE A 210 17.35 8.98 0.29
C PHE A 210 18.14 7.76 -0.21
N GLU A 211 17.47 6.90 -0.99
CA GLU A 211 18.09 5.73 -1.64
C GLU A 211 18.02 5.80 -3.17
N GLY A 212 18.90 5.03 -3.83
CA GLY A 212 18.94 4.90 -5.29
C GLY A 212 19.40 6.18 -6.00
N ARG A 213 18.67 6.59 -7.05
CA ARG A 213 18.97 7.82 -7.79
C ARG A 213 18.52 9.02 -6.96
N SER A 214 19.47 9.91 -6.61
CA SER A 214 19.19 11.22 -6.04
C SER A 214 19.82 12.34 -6.87
N GLY A 215 19.05 12.86 -7.83
CA GLY A 215 19.39 14.03 -8.65
C GLY A 215 19.16 15.38 -7.94
N VAL A 216 18.67 15.35 -6.70
CA VAL A 216 18.55 16.53 -5.82
C VAL A 216 19.35 16.25 -4.54
N PRO A 217 20.24 17.16 -4.09
CA PRO A 217 20.84 17.05 -2.77
C PRO A 217 19.76 17.34 -1.73
N LEU A 218 19.50 16.37 -0.85
CA LEU A 218 18.55 16.48 0.24
C LEU A 218 19.34 16.46 1.56
N ASP A 219 19.06 17.44 2.42
CA ASP A 219 19.74 17.59 3.70
C ASP A 219 19.08 16.66 4.74
N PRO A 220 19.82 15.74 5.39
CA PRO A 220 19.25 14.86 6.41
C PRO A 220 18.70 15.61 7.64
N LEU A 221 19.05 16.88 7.84
CA LEU A 221 18.47 17.77 8.86
C LEU A 221 17.11 18.35 8.46
N HIS A 222 16.79 18.37 7.16
CA HIS A 222 15.53 18.85 6.57
C HIS A 222 14.78 17.69 5.91
N ARG A 223 14.43 16.69 6.73
CA ARG A 223 13.68 15.51 6.30
C ARG A 223 12.30 15.46 6.96
N THR A 224 11.27 15.27 6.15
CA THR A 224 9.90 15.03 6.62
C THR A 224 9.85 13.79 7.54
N THR A 225 9.20 13.89 8.70
CA THR A 225 8.87 12.72 9.55
C THR A 225 7.39 12.34 9.45
N LEU A 226 7.01 11.18 10.01
CA LEU A 226 5.60 10.80 10.17
C LEU A 226 4.80 11.89 10.92
N THR A 227 5.39 12.42 11.99
CA THR A 227 4.78 13.45 12.84
C THR A 227 4.56 14.75 12.08
N ASP A 228 5.47 15.13 11.19
CA ASP A 228 5.33 16.36 10.40
C ASP A 228 4.25 16.22 9.32
N VAL A 229 4.10 15.03 8.73
CA VAL A 229 2.94 14.71 7.87
C VAL A 229 1.64 14.86 8.65
N PHE A 230 1.51 14.25 9.83
CA PHE A 230 0.26 14.30 10.60
C PHE A 230 -0.08 15.71 11.10
N ARG A 231 0.91 16.50 11.55
CA ARG A 231 0.73 17.92 11.90
C ARG A 231 0.24 18.73 10.70
N LYS A 232 0.88 18.60 9.54
CA LYS A 232 0.48 19.31 8.31
C LYS A 232 -0.91 18.91 7.84
N VAL A 233 -1.29 17.63 7.97
CA VAL A 233 -2.66 17.18 7.70
C VAL A 233 -3.66 17.80 8.68
N GLU A 234 -3.35 17.87 9.98
CA GLU A 234 -4.22 18.52 10.97
C GLU A 234 -4.39 20.02 10.73
N GLU A 235 -3.28 20.73 10.49
CA GLU A 235 -3.26 22.16 10.15
C GLU A 235 -4.06 22.46 8.88
N GLN A 236 -3.86 21.67 7.82
CA GLN A 236 -4.46 21.94 6.50
C GLN A 236 -5.92 21.50 6.41
N THR A 237 -6.35 20.50 7.19
CA THR A 237 -7.76 20.05 7.24
C THR A 237 -8.58 20.74 8.34
N GLY A 238 -8.02 21.77 9.00
CA GLY A 238 -8.71 22.51 10.07
C GLY A 238 -9.11 21.64 11.26
N GLY A 239 -8.37 20.56 11.54
CA GLY A 239 -8.69 19.59 12.59
C GLY A 239 -9.80 18.58 12.26
N MET A 240 -10.24 18.47 11.00
CA MET A 240 -11.06 17.34 10.53
C MET A 240 -10.38 16.03 10.89
N LEU A 241 -9.10 15.91 10.54
CA LEU A 241 -8.15 14.92 11.01
C LEU A 241 -7.24 15.58 12.05
N ARG A 242 -6.92 14.90 13.14
CA ARG A 242 -5.98 15.35 14.18
C ARG A 242 -4.87 14.33 14.36
N ILE A 243 -3.73 14.76 14.88
CA ILE A 243 -2.60 13.85 15.12
C ILE A 243 -2.99 12.64 15.99
N ASP A 244 -3.85 12.84 17.00
CA ASP A 244 -4.32 11.77 17.90
C ASP A 244 -5.25 10.75 17.23
N ASP A 245 -5.76 11.01 16.03
CA ASP A 245 -6.53 10.03 15.26
C ASP A 245 -5.63 9.00 14.55
N PHE A 246 -4.32 9.26 14.42
CA PHE A 246 -3.37 8.40 13.73
C PHE A 246 -2.71 7.41 14.71
N VAL A 247 -3.15 6.16 14.66
CA VAL A 247 -2.58 5.07 15.46
C VAL A 247 -1.41 4.38 14.74
N PRO A 248 -0.32 4.01 15.45
CA PRO A 248 0.72 3.16 14.88
C PRO A 248 0.16 1.82 14.42
N VAL A 249 0.57 1.36 13.24
CA VAL A 249 0.19 0.02 12.75
C VAL A 249 0.89 -1.02 13.64
N PRO A 250 0.17 -1.99 14.24
CA PRO A 250 0.73 -2.87 15.27
C PRO A 250 1.63 -4.00 14.73
N CYS A 251 1.70 -4.16 13.40
CA CYS A 251 2.53 -5.16 12.73
C CYS A 251 4.01 -4.71 12.58
N PRO A 252 4.32 -3.60 11.88
CA PRO A 252 5.68 -3.09 11.80
C PRO A 252 6.11 -2.42 13.12
N PHE A 253 7.38 -2.03 13.19
CA PHE A 253 7.87 -1.19 14.29
C PHE A 253 7.10 0.17 14.33
N PRO A 254 6.71 0.73 15.50
CA PRO A 254 5.81 1.88 15.58
C PRO A 254 6.21 3.15 14.82
N SER A 255 7.51 3.38 14.61
CA SER A 255 8.04 4.51 13.81
C SER A 255 8.06 4.26 12.30
N CYS A 256 7.56 3.11 11.81
CA CYS A 256 7.42 2.84 10.38
C CYS A 256 6.16 3.45 9.77
N SER A 257 5.04 3.44 10.49
CA SER A 257 3.77 3.91 9.92
C SER A 257 2.70 4.19 10.98
N GLY A 258 1.91 5.24 10.75
CA GLY A 258 0.66 5.50 11.46
C GLY A 258 -0.49 5.72 10.46
N LEU A 259 -1.71 5.33 10.84
CA LEU A 259 -2.90 5.47 10.00
C LEU A 259 -4.16 5.75 10.81
N THR A 260 -5.19 6.20 10.12
CA THR A 260 -6.56 6.31 10.60
C THR A 260 -7.54 5.86 9.51
N TYR A 261 -8.75 5.50 9.90
CA TYR A 261 -9.86 5.23 8.98
C TYR A 261 -10.91 6.32 9.17
N VAL A 262 -11.38 6.90 8.08
CA VAL A 262 -12.34 7.99 8.06
C VAL A 262 -13.64 7.48 7.47
N TYR A 263 -14.71 7.54 8.25
CA TYR A 263 -16.07 7.28 7.77
C TYR A 263 -16.69 8.57 7.24
N SER A 264 -17.23 8.56 6.01
CA SER A 264 -17.90 9.70 5.39
C SER A 264 -19.38 9.44 5.15
N GLU A 265 -20.24 10.30 5.71
CA GLU A 265 -21.69 10.27 5.50
C GLU A 265 -22.24 11.69 5.45
N ASP A 266 -23.12 11.97 4.48
CA ASP A 266 -23.78 13.27 4.28
C ASP A 266 -22.84 14.48 4.30
N GLY A 267 -21.65 14.33 3.72
CA GLY A 267 -20.60 15.36 3.67
C GLY A 267 -19.80 15.53 4.97
N LYS A 268 -20.04 14.70 6.00
CA LYS A 268 -19.32 14.72 7.26
C LYS A 268 -18.30 13.57 7.33
N ALA A 269 -17.02 13.93 7.37
CA ALA A 269 -15.92 13.01 7.63
C ALA A 269 -15.69 12.83 9.14
N THR A 270 -15.64 11.60 9.63
CA THR A 270 -15.39 11.28 11.05
C THR A 270 -14.35 10.16 11.19
N PRO A 271 -13.19 10.40 11.83
CA PRO A 271 -12.21 9.35 12.14
C PRO A 271 -12.80 8.29 13.09
N ILE A 272 -12.52 7.02 12.80
CA ILE A 272 -13.04 5.88 13.55
C ILE A 272 -12.60 5.88 15.03
N THR A 273 -11.41 6.42 15.29
CA THR A 273 -10.82 6.66 16.62
C THR A 273 -11.66 7.56 17.53
N ARG A 274 -12.58 8.33 16.96
CA ARG A 274 -13.54 9.18 17.70
C ARG A 274 -14.90 8.53 17.89
N LEU A 275 -15.12 7.35 17.29
CA LEU A 275 -16.36 6.56 17.36
C LEU A 275 -16.21 5.32 18.25
N ILE A 276 -15.01 4.73 18.30
CA ILE A 276 -14.67 3.58 19.14
C ILE A 276 -13.33 3.81 19.82
N ASP A 277 -13.16 3.29 21.04
CA ASP A 277 -11.84 3.21 21.67
C ASP A 277 -11.02 2.13 20.96
N VAL A 278 -10.05 2.56 20.15
CA VAL A 278 -9.17 1.67 19.38
C VAL A 278 -8.16 0.93 20.24
N GLY A 279 -7.87 1.39 21.47
CA GLY A 279 -6.82 0.83 22.33
C GLY A 279 -7.01 -0.66 22.58
N ASP A 280 -8.25 -1.06 22.87
CA ASP A 280 -8.64 -2.46 23.14
C ASP A 280 -8.59 -3.37 21.90
N TYR A 281 -8.60 -2.80 20.68
CA TYR A 281 -8.66 -3.57 19.42
C TYR A 281 -7.35 -3.64 18.64
N LEU A 282 -6.31 -2.91 19.04
CA LEU A 282 -4.99 -2.97 18.40
C LEU A 282 -4.40 -4.40 18.36
N ASP A 283 -4.80 -5.24 19.32
CA ASP A 283 -4.40 -6.65 19.39
C ASP A 283 -4.94 -7.51 18.25
N PHE A 284 -6.13 -7.19 17.70
CA PHE A 284 -6.73 -7.92 16.57
C PHE A 284 -6.11 -7.56 15.22
N ILE A 285 -5.45 -6.39 15.12
CA ILE A 285 -4.82 -5.88 13.89
C ILE A 285 -3.32 -6.27 13.85
N LYS A 286 -2.77 -6.83 14.93
CA LYS A 286 -1.38 -7.33 14.98
C LYS A 286 -1.11 -8.29 13.82
N ASN A 287 0.00 -8.03 13.13
CA ASN A 287 0.52 -8.84 12.05
C ASN A 287 -0.45 -9.02 10.85
N ARG A 288 -1.00 -7.93 10.28
CA ARG A 288 -1.71 -7.91 8.96
C ARG A 288 -1.49 -6.58 8.22
N THR A 289 -1.36 -6.57 6.88
CA THR A 289 -1.37 -5.35 6.04
C THR A 289 -2.78 -5.00 5.61
N MET A 290 -3.58 -6.00 5.24
CA MET A 290 -5.02 -5.79 5.12
C MET A 290 -5.66 -6.25 6.41
N ALA A 291 -6.10 -5.27 7.20
CA ALA A 291 -7.37 -5.47 7.88
C ALA A 291 -8.42 -5.78 6.82
N HIS A 292 -8.71 -7.08 6.63
CA HIS A 292 -10.11 -7.43 6.85
C HIS A 292 -10.45 -6.78 8.19
N LEU A 293 -11.32 -5.77 8.18
CA LEU A 293 -12.15 -5.48 9.34
C LEU A 293 -12.81 -6.81 9.61
N SER A 294 -12.20 -7.58 10.51
CA SER A 294 -12.55 -8.97 10.68
C SER A 294 -14.00 -8.99 11.09
N ASP A 295 -14.64 -10.16 10.92
CA ASP A 295 -15.94 -10.35 11.51
C ASP A 295 -15.92 -9.90 12.97
N ASP A 296 -14.78 -9.96 13.70
CA ASP A 296 -14.52 -9.45 15.06
C ASP A 296 -14.50 -7.93 15.28
N ILE A 297 -13.95 -7.10 14.39
CA ILE A 297 -14.08 -5.63 14.54
C ILE A 297 -15.50 -5.20 14.16
N PHE A 298 -16.05 -5.84 13.11
CA PHE A 298 -17.49 -5.79 12.86
C PHE A 298 -18.29 -6.50 13.97
N ARG A 299 -17.69 -7.38 14.81
CA ARG A 299 -18.35 -8.07 15.96
C ARG A 299 -18.39 -7.16 17.16
N SER A 300 -17.42 -6.26 17.32
CA SER A 300 -17.44 -5.23 18.35
C SER A 300 -18.43 -4.10 18.00
N LEU A 301 -18.50 -3.71 16.72
CA LEU A 301 -19.55 -2.80 16.23
C LEU A 301 -20.95 -3.45 16.24
N LYS A 302 -21.07 -4.74 15.87
CA LYS A 302 -22.27 -5.55 16.13
C LYS A 302 -22.43 -5.92 17.62
N SER A 303 -21.49 -5.69 18.53
CA SER A 303 -21.72 -6.03 19.96
C SER A 303 -22.77 -5.10 20.58
N LEU A 304 -22.94 -3.93 19.97
CA LEU A 304 -24.05 -3.01 20.19
C LEU A 304 -25.36 -3.43 19.45
N PHE A 305 -25.31 -4.43 18.55
CA PHE A 305 -26.36 -4.88 17.62
C PHE A 305 -26.20 -6.39 17.22
N SER A 306 -26.25 -7.33 18.19
CA SER A 306 -25.54 -8.63 18.14
C SER A 306 -26.04 -9.77 17.21
N PHE A 307 -25.09 -10.36 16.47
CA PHE A 307 -24.87 -11.77 16.00
C PHE A 307 -26.02 -12.79 15.81
N SER A 308 -26.00 -13.73 14.84
CA SER A 308 -25.02 -14.24 13.85
C SER A 308 -25.79 -14.90 12.65
N GLU A 309 -25.27 -15.40 11.52
CA GLU A 309 -23.97 -15.35 10.83
C GLU A 309 -24.14 -15.71 9.32
N ASP A 310 -23.04 -15.94 8.58
CA ASP A 310 -22.92 -16.43 7.19
C ASP A 310 -23.51 -15.56 6.04
N GLY A 311 -22.86 -15.68 4.88
CA GLY A 311 -23.30 -15.08 3.63
C GLY A 311 -24.59 -15.72 3.09
N GLY A 312 -25.74 -15.24 3.57
CA GLY A 312 -27.02 -15.41 2.90
C GLY A 312 -27.84 -16.65 3.29
N SER A 313 -28.46 -16.63 4.48
CA SER A 313 -29.75 -17.30 4.70
C SER A 313 -30.82 -16.26 5.07
N PRO A 314 -31.63 -15.79 4.11
CA PRO A 314 -32.61 -14.70 4.35
C PRO A 314 -33.56 -14.98 5.51
N LYS A 315 -33.92 -16.25 5.71
CA LYS A 315 -34.89 -16.72 6.70
C LYS A 315 -34.46 -16.49 8.15
N MET A 316 -33.15 -16.49 8.42
CA MET A 316 -32.62 -16.30 9.79
C MET A 316 -32.63 -14.81 10.21
N VAL A 317 -32.57 -13.90 9.25
CA VAL A 317 -32.70 -12.44 9.46
C VAL A 317 -34.18 -12.05 9.61
N GLU A 318 -35.07 -12.73 8.88
CA GLU A 318 -36.52 -12.51 8.89
C GLU A 318 -37.16 -12.80 10.26
N ASP A 319 -36.72 -13.87 10.94
CA ASP A 319 -37.19 -14.24 12.29
C ASP A 319 -36.77 -13.21 13.37
N PHE A 320 -35.62 -12.55 13.21
CA PHE A 320 -35.14 -11.51 14.14
C PHE A 320 -35.82 -10.14 13.90
N CYS A 321 -36.01 -9.74 12.64
CA CYS A 321 -36.79 -8.55 12.28
C CYS A 321 -38.22 -8.60 12.86
N THR A 322 -38.81 -9.80 12.95
CA THR A 322 -40.14 -10.04 13.53
C THR A 322 -40.17 -9.81 15.06
N ALA A 323 -39.05 -9.97 15.76
CA ALA A 323 -38.99 -9.83 17.22
C ALA A 323 -38.80 -8.37 17.71
N CYS A 324 -38.18 -7.50 16.90
CA CYS A 324 -37.81 -6.14 17.32
C CYS A 324 -38.30 -4.99 16.42
N GLY A 325 -38.90 -5.28 15.26
CA GLY A 325 -39.62 -4.27 14.46
C GLY A 325 -38.77 -3.14 13.84
N LEU A 326 -37.46 -3.36 13.68
CA LEU A 326 -36.52 -2.39 13.10
C LEU A 326 -35.87 -2.94 11.83
N THR A 327 -35.82 -2.12 10.78
CA THR A 327 -35.29 -2.47 9.45
C THR A 327 -34.04 -1.64 9.14
N LEU A 328 -32.91 -2.28 8.86
CA LEU A 328 -31.67 -1.59 8.43
C LEU A 328 -31.25 -2.02 7.00
N PRO A 329 -30.89 -1.07 6.11
CA PRO A 329 -30.47 -1.39 4.75
C PRO A 329 -28.95 -1.70 4.63
N ARG A 330 -28.65 -2.93 4.19
CA ARG A 330 -27.40 -3.46 3.58
C ARG A 330 -26.02 -2.93 4.05
N ILE A 331 -25.28 -3.84 4.69
CA ILE A 331 -23.92 -3.69 5.25
C ILE A 331 -22.87 -3.22 4.23
N ASP A 332 -22.97 -3.60 2.95
CA ASP A 332 -21.99 -3.25 1.91
C ASP A 332 -21.79 -1.72 1.78
N SER A 333 -22.85 -0.95 2.01
CA SER A 333 -22.87 0.51 1.92
C SER A 333 -21.92 1.22 2.90
N ILE A 334 -21.59 0.59 4.04
CA ILE A 334 -20.69 1.16 5.05
C ILE A 334 -19.24 1.04 4.58
N ALA A 335 -18.86 -0.10 3.97
CA ALA A 335 -17.51 -0.33 3.48
C ALA A 335 -17.16 0.53 2.25
N GLU A 336 -18.15 1.13 1.59
CA GLU A 336 -17.98 2.09 0.51
C GLU A 336 -17.68 3.51 1.00
N ARG A 337 -18.00 3.78 2.27
CA ARG A 337 -17.89 5.08 2.94
C ARG A 337 -16.67 5.20 3.87
N VAL A 338 -15.68 4.30 3.73
CA VAL A 338 -14.46 4.30 4.55
C VAL A 338 -13.23 4.51 3.70
N THR A 339 -12.49 5.59 4.00
CA THR A 339 -11.19 5.92 3.40
C THR A 339 -10.09 5.83 4.46
N MET A 340 -9.02 5.09 4.17
CA MET A 340 -7.85 4.99 5.05
C MET A 340 -6.86 6.12 4.74
N ILE A 341 -6.51 6.94 5.72
CA ILE A 341 -5.45 7.96 5.59
C ILE A 341 -4.27 7.52 6.46
N GLY A 342 -3.08 7.41 5.88
CA GLY A 342 -1.90 7.01 6.63
C GLY A 342 -0.59 7.51 6.05
N SER A 343 0.48 7.35 6.82
CA SER A 343 1.83 7.70 6.43
C SER A 343 2.81 6.57 6.72
N MET A 344 3.78 6.35 5.84
CA MET A 344 4.79 5.29 5.92
C MET A 344 6.19 5.86 5.66
N ALA A 345 7.03 5.86 6.69
CA ALA A 345 8.38 6.39 6.64
C ALA A 345 9.39 5.23 6.50
N PHE A 346 9.86 5.01 5.28
CA PHE A 346 10.95 4.07 5.01
C PHE A 346 12.29 4.58 5.58
N MET A 347 13.26 3.67 5.69
CA MET A 347 14.63 3.97 6.12
C MET A 347 15.55 4.17 4.92
N ASP A 348 16.51 5.06 5.13
CA ASP A 348 17.67 5.34 4.29
C ASP A 348 18.95 5.19 5.13
N GLY A 349 20.12 5.29 4.51
CA GLY A 349 21.42 5.19 5.20
C GLY A 349 21.62 6.14 6.41
N TYR A 350 20.84 7.21 6.54
CA TYR A 350 20.88 8.12 7.70
C TYR A 350 19.93 7.70 8.84
N THR A 351 18.90 6.91 8.54
CA THR A 351 17.82 6.55 9.48
C THR A 351 17.65 5.04 9.70
N PHE A 352 18.62 4.25 9.23
CA PHE A 352 18.61 2.79 9.35
C PHE A 352 18.65 2.32 10.81
N ASP A 353 17.64 1.55 11.20
CA ASP A 353 17.53 0.89 12.50
C ASP A 353 17.29 -0.61 12.28
N TRP A 354 18.22 -1.44 12.77
CA TRP A 354 18.16 -2.89 12.66
C TRP A 354 16.93 -3.49 13.36
N LYS A 355 16.43 -2.89 14.46
CA LYS A 355 15.21 -3.35 15.13
C LYS A 355 13.96 -3.08 14.31
N ARG A 356 13.95 -2.01 13.52
CA ARG A 356 12.90 -1.74 12.52
C ARG A 356 12.99 -2.74 11.37
N ALA A 357 14.20 -3.06 10.91
CA ALA A 357 14.42 -4.07 9.86
C ALA A 357 13.94 -5.48 10.28
N MET A 358 14.26 -5.93 11.50
CA MET A 358 13.78 -7.22 12.04
C MET A 358 12.26 -7.31 12.16
N LYS A 359 11.55 -6.18 12.30
CA LYS A 359 10.09 -6.09 12.36
C LYS A 359 9.47 -5.56 11.07
N CYS A 360 10.18 -5.59 9.95
CA CYS A 360 9.62 -5.16 8.68
C CYS A 360 8.68 -6.24 8.14
N CYS A 361 7.45 -5.86 7.78
CA CYS A 361 6.44 -6.77 7.22
C CYS A 361 6.20 -6.55 5.71
N ILE A 362 7.08 -5.77 5.08
CA ILE A 362 7.07 -5.44 3.66
C ILE A 362 8.36 -5.97 3.07
N HIS A 363 8.26 -6.94 2.16
CA HIS A 363 9.41 -7.67 1.65
C HIS A 363 9.43 -7.63 0.13
N VAL A 364 10.62 -7.73 -0.47
CA VAL A 364 10.82 -7.82 -1.90
C VAL A 364 11.19 -9.25 -2.27
N LEU A 365 10.53 -9.80 -3.28
CA LEU A 365 10.80 -11.12 -3.83
C LEU A 365 11.96 -11.01 -4.84
N VAL A 366 13.16 -11.38 -4.43
CA VAL A 366 14.39 -11.21 -5.20
C VAL A 366 14.78 -12.47 -6.00
N SER A 367 15.70 -12.33 -6.96
CA SER A 367 16.06 -13.40 -7.91
C SER A 367 16.80 -14.61 -7.31
N ASP A 368 17.39 -14.46 -6.12
CA ASP A 368 18.08 -15.53 -5.39
C ASP A 368 17.17 -16.27 -4.38
N ASP A 369 15.85 -16.24 -4.62
CA ASP A 369 14.78 -16.81 -3.79
C ASP A 369 14.68 -16.27 -2.35
N ARG A 370 15.47 -15.25 -1.98
CA ARG A 370 15.28 -14.58 -0.69
C ARG A 370 14.04 -13.69 -0.70
N ILE A 371 13.49 -13.47 0.50
CA ILE A 371 12.35 -12.58 0.73
C ILE A 371 12.84 -11.49 1.68
N VAL A 372 13.34 -10.39 1.11
CA VAL A 372 14.17 -9.42 1.85
C VAL A 372 13.35 -8.20 2.28
N PRO A 373 13.39 -7.75 3.55
CA PRO A 373 12.77 -6.50 4.00
C PRO A 373 13.05 -5.31 3.08
N PHE A 374 12.01 -4.56 2.70
CA PHE A 374 12.08 -3.53 1.66
C PHE A 374 13.18 -2.48 1.89
N CYS A 375 13.30 -1.94 3.11
CA CYS A 375 14.35 -0.97 3.41
C CYS A 375 15.74 -1.61 3.26
N VAL A 376 15.93 -2.82 3.80
CA VAL A 376 17.21 -3.54 3.73
C VAL A 376 17.60 -3.85 2.29
N TYR A 377 16.66 -4.32 1.46
CA TYR A 377 16.92 -4.56 0.04
C TYR A 377 17.38 -3.29 -0.67
N ASN A 378 16.68 -2.18 -0.50
CA ASN A 378 17.00 -0.93 -1.18
C ASN A 378 18.29 -0.25 -0.68
N ASN A 379 18.55 -0.28 0.63
CA ASN A 379 19.73 0.35 1.25
C ASN A 379 21.02 -0.47 1.00
N ILE A 380 20.94 -1.80 1.05
CA ILE A 380 22.13 -2.67 1.13
C ILE A 380 22.29 -3.53 -0.15
N TYR A 381 21.26 -4.28 -0.55
CA TYR A 381 21.42 -5.32 -1.58
C TYR A 381 21.29 -4.79 -3.01
N ARG A 382 20.32 -3.92 -3.31
CA ARG A 382 20.02 -3.44 -4.69
C ARG A 382 21.23 -2.79 -5.37
N GLN A 383 22.07 -2.08 -4.61
CA GLN A 383 23.26 -1.42 -5.12
C GLN A 383 24.37 -2.41 -5.50
N THR A 384 24.47 -3.54 -4.79
CA THR A 384 25.45 -4.62 -5.04
C THR A 384 25.07 -5.57 -6.19
N GLY A 385 23.93 -5.35 -6.85
CA GLY A 385 23.41 -6.22 -7.92
C GLY A 385 22.71 -7.50 -7.45
N HIS A 386 22.90 -7.92 -6.19
CA HIS A 386 22.22 -9.06 -5.59
C HIS A 386 20.69 -8.89 -5.67
N GLY A 387 20.01 -9.94 -6.15
CA GLY A 387 18.55 -9.99 -6.19
C GLY A 387 17.87 -9.30 -7.38
N ARG A 388 18.62 -8.64 -8.28
CA ARG A 388 18.07 -8.04 -9.50
C ARG A 388 17.61 -9.10 -10.51
N ASN A 389 16.69 -8.70 -11.38
CA ASN A 389 16.35 -9.45 -12.58
C ASN A 389 17.53 -9.33 -13.56
N GLY A 390 18.07 -10.47 -14.00
CA GLY A 390 19.21 -10.54 -14.93
C GLY A 390 18.81 -10.52 -16.40
#